data_AF-A0A2P4YNS5-F1
#
_entry.id   AF-A0A2P4YNS5-F1
#
_cell.length_a   1.000
_cell.length_b   1.000
_cell.length_c   1.000
_cell.angle_alpha   90.00
_cell.angle_beta   90.00
_cell.angle_gamma   90.00
#
_symmetry.space_group_name_H-M   'P 1'
#
loop_
_entity.id
_entity.type
_entity.pdbx_description
1 polymer ?
#
loop_
_entity_poly.entity_id
_entity_poly.type
_entity_poly.pdbx_seq_one_letter_code
_entity_poly.pdbx_strand_id
1 'polypeptide(L)' 'MTDMGQLKYFLGMEIDQDLTAGKVSVRQTKFAKDILEKFSMEKSNPVKTPQDPGLKLTKAITKE' A
#
# COMPACT_ATOMS: atom_id res chain seq x y z
N MET A 1 -20.15 -27.48 11.18
CA MET A 1 -19.10 -26.47 10.95
C MET A 1 -17.85 -26.94 11.64
N THR A 2 -16.78 -27.17 10.89
CA THR A 2 -15.48 -27.58 11.44
C THR A 2 -14.68 -26.33 11.71
N ASP A 3 -14.15 -26.18 12.92
CA ASP A 3 -13.22 -25.10 13.23
C ASP A 3 -11.93 -25.31 12.42
N MET A 4 -11.56 -24.32 11.60
CA MET A 4 -10.31 -24.32 10.83
C MET A 4 -9.15 -23.66 11.59
N GLY A 5 -9.37 -23.32 12.86
CA GLY A 5 -8.42 -22.60 13.69
C GLY A 5 -8.39 -21.11 13.37
N GLN A 6 -7.34 -20.45 13.85
CA GLN A 6 -7.20 -19.00 13.68
C GLN A 6 -7.07 -18.60 12.21
N LEU A 7 -7.92 -17.66 11.80
CA LEU A 7 -7.88 -17.04 10.48
C LEU A 7 -6.58 -16.24 10.32
N LYS A 8 -5.67 -16.72 9.47
CA LYS A 8 -4.39 -16.06 9.14
C LYS A 8 -4.45 -15.28 7.83
N TYR A 9 -5.21 -15.78 6.86
CA TYR A 9 -5.36 -15.18 5.54
C TYR A 9 -6.80 -15.29 5.06
N PHE A 10 -7.35 -14.19 4.56
CA PHE A 10 -8.68 -14.17 3.95
C PHE A 10 -8.76 -13.11 2.85
N LEU A 11 -9.17 -13.48 1.64
CA LEU A 11 -9.32 -12.57 0.50
C LEU A 11 -8.11 -11.65 0.25
N GLY A 12 -6.88 -12.16 0.45
CA GLY A 12 -5.65 -11.37 0.27
C GLY A 12 -5.29 -10.45 1.45
N MET A 13 -6.06 -10.50 2.53
CA MET A 13 -5.74 -9.86 3.81
C MET A 13 -5.01 -10.84 4.72
N GLU A 14 -3.94 -10.36 5.33
CA GLU A 14 -3.22 -11.02 6.42
C GLU A 14 -3.86 -10.60 7.74
N ILE A 15 -4.25 -11.56 8.56
CA ILE A 15 -4.94 -11.33 9.82
C ILE A 15 -4.06 -11.87 10.95
N ASP A 16 -3.84 -11.03 11.95
CA ASP A 16 -3.07 -11.33 13.15
C ASP A 16 -3.96 -11.12 14.37
N GLN A 17 -4.13 -12.18 15.18
CA GLN A 17 -5.08 -12.20 16.29
C GLN A 17 -4.30 -12.41 17.59
N ASP A 18 -4.16 -11.34 18.35
CA ASP A 18 -3.66 -11.38 19.72
C ASP A 18 -4.83 -11.64 20.67
N LEU A 19 -5.05 -12.91 20.98
CA LEU A 19 -6.14 -13.33 21.86
C LEU A 19 -5.93 -12.86 23.31
N THR A 20 -4.68 -12.71 23.74
CA THR A 20 -4.32 -12.26 25.09
C THR A 20 -4.64 -10.78 25.30
N ALA A 21 -4.38 -9.94 24.29
CA ALA A 21 -4.72 -8.52 24.32
C ALA A 21 -6.13 -8.22 23.76
N GLY A 22 -6.85 -9.23 23.26
CA GLY A 22 -8.16 -9.07 22.63
C GLY A 22 -8.11 -8.22 21.35
N LYS A 23 -6.98 -8.24 20.63
CA LYS A 23 -6.74 -7.37 19.47
C LYS A 23 -6.67 -8.18 18.18
N VAL A 24 -7.29 -7.65 17.13
CA VAL A 24 -7.14 -8.15 15.76
C VAL A 24 -6.47 -7.06 14.92
N SER A 25 -5.38 -7.42 14.27
CA SER A 25 -4.67 -6.55 13.33
C SER A 25 -4.78 -7.11 11.92
N VAL A 26 -5.00 -6.24 10.95
CA VAL A 26 -5.08 -6.63 9.54
C VAL A 26 -3.97 -5.91 8.78
N ARG A 27 -3.29 -6.64 7.91
CA ARG A 27 -2.29 -6.09 7.00
C ARG A 27 -2.52 -6.61 5.57
N GLN A 28 -2.03 -5.87 4.60
CA GLN A 28 -2.16 -6.19 3.17
C GLN A 28 -0.81 -6.01 2.47
N THR A 29 0.25 -6.51 3.09
CA THR A 29 1.62 -6.29 2.61
C THR A 29 1.85 -6.93 1.25
N LYS A 30 1.29 -8.12 1.01
CA LYS A 30 1.34 -8.75 -0.32
C LYS A 30 0.61 -7.92 -1.38
N PHE A 31 -0.62 -7.51 -1.11
CA PHE A 31 -1.39 -6.69 -2.05
C PHE A 31 -0.68 -5.38 -2.40
N ALA A 32 -0.12 -4.68 -1.41
CA ALA A 32 0.65 -3.47 -1.65
C ALA A 32 1.87 -3.71 -2.56
N LYS A 33 2.59 -4.82 -2.37
CA LYS A 33 3.72 -5.22 -3.22
C LYS A 33 3.27 -5.55 -4.64
N ASP A 34 2.21 -6.33 -4.79
CA ASP A 34 1.67 -6.74 -6.09
C ASP A 34 1.22 -5.51 -6.92
N ILE A 35 0.64 -4.50 -6.26
CA ILE A 35 0.28 -3.22 -6.92
C ILE A 35 1.53 -2.45 -7.38
N LEU A 36 2.54 -2.33 -6.52
CA LEU A 36 3.78 -1.64 -6.90
C LEU A 36 4.46 -2.31 -8.08
N GLU A 37 4.55 -3.64 -8.09
CA GLU A 37 5.14 -4.40 -9.19
C GLU A 37 4.32 -4.26 -10.49
N LYS A 38 2.98 -4.33 -10.40
CA LYS A 38 2.07 -4.17 -11.55
C LYS A 38 2.27 -2.85 -12.30
N PHE A 39 2.59 -1.78 -11.58
CA PHE A 39 2.81 -0.46 -12.15
C PHE A 39 4.30 -0.09 -12.28
N SER A 40 5.20 -1.05 -12.07
CA SER A 40 6.66 -0.85 -12.11
C SER A 40 7.15 0.27 -11.19
N MET A 41 6.54 0.37 -10.00
CA MET A 41 6.78 1.40 -8.99
C MET A 41 7.62 0.91 -7.81
N GLU A 42 8.09 -0.34 -7.82
CA GLU A 42 8.83 -0.96 -6.72
C GLU A 42 10.19 -0.30 -6.43
N LYS A 43 10.76 0.42 -7.41
CA LYS A 43 12.00 1.21 -7.28
C LYS A 43 11.79 2.72 -7.36
N SER A 44 10.54 3.18 -7.35
CA SER A 44 10.22 4.60 -7.44
C SER A 44 10.67 5.36 -6.19
N ASN A 45 11.16 6.59 -6.39
CA ASN A 45 11.49 7.47 -5.27
C ASN A 45 10.21 7.90 -4.54
N PRO A 46 10.15 7.78 -3.21
CA PRO A 46 9.01 8.26 -2.44
C PRO A 46 8.94 9.79 -2.48
N VAL A 47 7.75 10.34 -2.72
CA VAL A 47 7.50 11.79 -2.72
C VAL A 47 6.17 12.08 -2.03
N LYS A 48 6.09 13.17 -1.25
CA LYS A 48 4.86 13.55 -0.53
C LYS A 48 3.73 13.97 -1.46
N THR A 49 4.06 14.69 -2.52
CA THR A 49 3.11 15.17 -3.53
C THR A 49 3.56 14.61 -4.87
N PRO A 50 2.88 13.58 -5.39
CA PRO A 50 3.19 13.03 -6.71
C PRO A 50 3.04 14.12 -7.77
N GLN A 51 3.99 14.15 -8.70
CA GLN A 51 3.91 14.96 -9.91
C GLN A 51 3.99 14.00 -11.10
N ASP A 52 3.36 14.36 -12.21
CA ASP A 52 3.45 13.57 -13.44
C ASP A 52 4.91 13.30 -13.82
N PRO A 53 5.26 12.04 -14.16
CA PRO A 53 6.60 11.69 -14.60
C PRO A 53 7.04 12.58 -15.76
N GLY A 54 8.20 13.22 -15.63
CA GLY A 54 8.76 14.07 -16.67
C GLY A 54 8.20 15.49 -16.75
N LEU A 55 7.22 15.88 -15.92
CA LEU A 55 6.77 17.26 -15.85
C LEU A 55 7.91 18.17 -15.36
N LYS A 56 8.26 19.18 -16.15
CA LYS A 56 9.22 20.23 -15.78
C LYS A 56 8.44 21.53 -15.58
N LEU A 57 8.34 21.98 -14.34
CA LEU A 57 7.72 23.26 -14.04
C LEU A 57 8.65 24.39 -14.50
N THR A 58 8.12 25.31 -15.30
CA THR A 58 8.79 26.56 -15.65
C THR A 58 8.20 27.71 -14.85
N LYS A 59 9.00 28.74 -14.59
CA LYS A 59 8.50 29.96 -13.92
C LYS A 59 7.38 30.58 -14.78
N ALA A 60 6.30 31.01 -14.13
CA ALA A 60 5.26 31.78 -14.80
C ALA A 60 5.88 33.09 -15.31
N ILE A 61 5.74 33.36 -16.61
CA ILE A 61 6.13 34.65 -17.18
C ILE A 61 4.93 35.57 -17.03
N THR A 62 4.95 36.42 -16.01
CA THR A 62 4.01 37.55 -15.91
C THR A 62 4.49 38.61 -16.90
N LYS A 63 3.73 38.84 -17.99
CA LYS A 63 3.91 40.03 -18.82
C LYS A 63 3.31 41.21 -18.06
N GLU A 64 4.16 42.17 -17.70
CA GLU A 64 3.74 43.53 -17.32
C GLU A 64 3.09 44.25 -18.50
#